data_AF-A0A7W3V246-F1
#
_entry.id   AF-A0A7W3V246-F1
#
_cell.length_a   1.000
_cell.length_b   1.000
_cell.length_c   1.000
_cell.angle_alpha   90.00
_cell.angle_beta   90.00
_cell.angle_gamma   90.00
#
_symmetry.space_group_name_H-M   'P 1'
#
loop_
_entity.id
_entity.type
_entity.pdbx_description
1 polymer ?
#
loop_
_entity_poly.entity_id
_entity_poly.type
_entity_poly.pdbx_seq_one_letter_code
_entity_poly.pdbx_strand_id
1 'polypeptide(L)'
;MTNTERSSTLGIHFFYVALMLGLCIVLLATFNWTRLQGFTEYLSVAATVTSLVLGILAIIYGFVSSGTISQSLGSVESSASKFTQIAAELRAVLEAGQRAQARAEERTSQLHGLIDDMRTGLSSLSDTTERIETSLETIPERINNSKSLAPTDAAPPADPPVTAETEDRWNESELKSFVRRSSPIGRVALHAILVAAKRSKYVDFSALVEPRLYTYVYGFLIATTSCRVLELEYPGEDQNMKAVRLKLPNAALEAVLEDIWATRADSKSKPWKKIAAKYGPKIEDALVDGGETPDNGGDVI
;
A
#
# COMPACT_ATOMS: atom_id res chain seq x y z
N MET A 1 -49.34 -31.45 -4.70
CA MET A 1 -48.34 -32.16 -5.54
C MET A 1 -48.88 -32.15 -6.97
N THR A 2 -48.72 -31.01 -7.64
CA THR A 2 -49.68 -30.56 -8.65
C THR A 2 -48.96 -29.73 -9.72
N ASN A 3 -49.18 -30.14 -10.97
CA ASN A 3 -48.88 -29.49 -12.25
C ASN A 3 -47.44 -29.42 -12.78
N THR A 4 -46.39 -29.28 -11.96
CA THR A 4 -45.03 -29.12 -12.54
C THR A 4 -44.48 -30.44 -13.13
N GLU A 5 -44.65 -31.59 -12.47
CA GLU A 5 -44.16 -32.88 -12.96
C GLU A 5 -44.92 -33.46 -14.18
N ARG A 6 -46.19 -33.05 -14.39
CA ARG A 6 -46.95 -33.45 -15.60
C ARG A 6 -46.45 -32.72 -16.85
N SER A 7 -45.94 -31.49 -16.72
CA SER A 7 -45.49 -30.70 -17.86
C SER A 7 -44.18 -31.22 -18.46
N SER A 8 -43.24 -31.69 -17.63
CA SER A 8 -41.96 -32.26 -18.08
C SER A 8 -42.13 -33.63 -18.76
N THR A 9 -43.01 -34.48 -18.24
CA THR A 9 -43.37 -35.75 -18.89
C THR A 9 -44.10 -35.53 -20.22
N LEU A 10 -45.02 -34.57 -20.30
CA LEU A 10 -45.72 -34.25 -21.55
C LEU A 10 -44.77 -33.69 -22.64
N GLY A 11 -43.80 -32.85 -22.25
CA GLY A 11 -42.78 -32.32 -23.17
C GLY A 11 -41.87 -33.41 -23.74
N ILE A 12 -41.47 -34.37 -22.90
CA ILE A 12 -40.69 -35.53 -23.33
C ILE A 12 -41.51 -36.41 -24.28
N HIS A 13 -42.78 -36.70 -23.97
CA HIS A 13 -43.65 -37.46 -24.87
C HIS A 13 -43.90 -36.75 -26.20
N PHE A 14 -44.09 -35.43 -26.20
CA PHE A 14 -44.21 -34.65 -27.44
C PHE A 14 -42.93 -34.73 -28.29
N PHE A 15 -41.76 -34.64 -27.66
CA PHE A 15 -40.48 -34.81 -28.36
C PHE A 15 -40.32 -36.23 -28.94
N TYR A 16 -40.68 -37.27 -28.19
CA TYR A 16 -40.66 -38.66 -28.69
C TYR A 16 -41.64 -38.88 -29.84
N VAL A 17 -42.87 -38.37 -29.74
CA VAL A 17 -43.87 -38.49 -30.81
C VAL A 17 -43.44 -37.71 -32.05
N ALA A 18 -42.90 -36.51 -31.89
CA ALA A 18 -42.36 -35.71 -32.99
C ALA A 18 -41.17 -36.40 -33.67
N LEU A 19 -40.25 -37.00 -32.89
CA LEU A 19 -39.12 -37.76 -33.41
C LEU A 19 -39.57 -39.01 -34.17
N MET A 20 -40.51 -39.79 -33.60
CA MET A 20 -41.07 -40.97 -34.26
C MET A 20 -41.83 -40.61 -35.54
N LEU A 21 -42.62 -39.53 -35.51
CA LEU A 21 -43.32 -39.02 -36.70
C LEU A 21 -42.31 -38.58 -37.78
N GLY A 22 -41.26 -37.84 -37.39
CA GLY A 22 -40.19 -37.44 -38.28
C GLY A 22 -39.48 -38.64 -38.91
N LEU A 23 -39.16 -39.66 -38.11
CA LEU A 23 -38.56 -40.90 -38.59
C LEU A 23 -39.47 -41.62 -39.58
N CYS A 24 -40.78 -41.71 -39.30
CA CYS A 24 -41.76 -42.28 -40.22
C CYS A 24 -41.83 -41.52 -41.55
N ILE A 25 -41.80 -40.18 -41.52
CA ILE A 25 -41.77 -39.35 -42.73
C ILE A 25 -40.50 -39.65 -43.55
N VAL A 26 -39.33 -39.72 -42.91
CA VAL A 26 -38.06 -40.02 -43.58
C VAL A 26 -38.08 -41.43 -44.19
N LEU A 27 -38.62 -42.43 -43.48
CA LEU A 27 -38.75 -43.80 -44.00
C LEU A 27 -39.70 -43.88 -45.20
N LEU A 28 -40.85 -43.19 -45.15
CA LEU A 28 -41.78 -43.10 -46.27
C LEU A 28 -41.16 -42.41 -47.48
N ALA A 29 -40.46 -41.29 -47.26
CA ALA A 29 -39.73 -40.58 -48.32
C ALA A 29 -38.64 -41.46 -48.93
N THR A 30 -37.88 -42.17 -48.09
CA THR A 30 -36.84 -43.12 -48.53
C THR A 30 -37.45 -44.23 -49.37
N PHE A 31 -38.54 -44.85 -48.93
CA PHE A 31 -39.21 -45.92 -49.68
C PHE A 31 -39.72 -45.47 -51.05
N ASN A 32 -40.26 -44.24 -51.12
CA ASN A 32 -40.73 -43.68 -52.38
C ASN A 32 -39.57 -43.37 -53.34
N TRP A 33 -38.44 -42.87 -52.82
CA TRP A 33 -37.25 -42.58 -53.63
C TRP A 33 -36.51 -43.83 -54.11
N THR A 34 -36.49 -44.92 -53.34
CA THR A 34 -35.87 -46.18 -53.78
C THR A 34 -36.54 -46.78 -55.02
N ARG A 35 -37.77 -46.36 -55.36
CA ARG A 35 -38.46 -46.78 -56.59
C ARG A 35 -37.98 -46.05 -57.85
N LEU A 36 -37.22 -44.95 -57.72
CA LEU A 36 -36.67 -44.22 -58.85
C LEU A 36 -35.41 -44.95 -59.37
N GLN A 37 -35.38 -45.32 -60.65
CA GLN A 37 -34.18 -45.91 -61.26
C GLN A 37 -33.01 -44.91 -61.19
N GLY A 38 -31.88 -45.34 -60.63
CA GLY A 38 -30.67 -44.52 -60.44
C GLY A 38 -30.47 -43.94 -59.02
N PHE A 39 -31.42 -44.12 -58.08
CA PHE A 39 -31.30 -43.60 -56.71
C PHE A 39 -30.06 -44.12 -55.96
N THR A 40 -29.73 -45.41 -56.10
CA THR A 40 -28.54 -46.01 -55.48
C THR A 40 -27.24 -45.37 -55.93
N GLU A 41 -27.18 -44.89 -57.18
CA GLU A 41 -26.00 -44.21 -57.73
C GLU A 41 -25.85 -42.80 -57.14
N TYR A 42 -26.93 -42.02 -57.08
CA TYR A 42 -26.94 -40.72 -56.40
C TYR A 42 -26.63 -40.83 -54.91
N LEU A 43 -27.16 -41.86 -54.23
CA LEU A 43 -26.90 -42.09 -52.81
C LEU A 43 -25.44 -42.49 -52.56
N SER A 44 -24.85 -43.30 -53.43
CA SER A 44 -23.42 -43.65 -53.37
C SER A 44 -22.54 -42.42 -53.58
N VAL A 45 -22.85 -41.59 -54.58
CA VAL A 45 -22.13 -40.32 -54.82
C VAL A 45 -22.28 -39.38 -53.61
N ALA A 46 -23.50 -39.18 -53.10
CA ALA A 46 -23.72 -38.33 -51.92
C ALA A 46 -22.98 -38.86 -50.67
N ALA A 47 -22.94 -40.18 -50.47
CA ALA A 47 -22.20 -40.80 -49.38
C ALA A 47 -20.69 -40.58 -49.51
N THR A 48 -20.11 -40.71 -50.71
CA THR A 48 -18.69 -40.41 -50.95
C THR A 48 -18.36 -38.93 -50.72
N VAL A 49 -19.20 -38.00 -51.17
CA VAL A 49 -19.03 -36.56 -50.92
C VAL A 49 -19.12 -36.26 -49.42
N THR A 50 -20.08 -36.85 -48.71
CA THR A 50 -20.22 -36.66 -47.26
C THR A 50 -19.01 -37.20 -46.50
N SER A 51 -18.47 -38.35 -46.91
CA SER A 51 -17.24 -38.91 -46.33
C SER A 51 -16.03 -38.01 -46.57
N LEU A 52 -15.91 -37.43 -47.77
CA LEU A 52 -14.84 -36.49 -48.10
C LEU A 52 -14.94 -35.21 -47.26
N VAL A 53 -16.15 -34.65 -47.10
CA VAL A 53 -16.39 -33.46 -46.26
C VAL A 53 -16.08 -33.75 -44.79
N LEU A 54 -16.53 -34.89 -44.25
CA LEU A 54 -16.21 -35.29 -42.88
C LEU A 54 -14.70 -35.49 -42.67
N GLY A 55 -14.01 -36.04 -43.67
CA GLY A 55 -12.55 -36.16 -43.66
C GLY A 55 -11.85 -34.80 -43.59
N ILE A 56 -12.29 -33.83 -44.40
CA ILE A 56 -11.76 -32.45 -44.36
C ILE A 56 -12.04 -31.80 -43.00
N LEU A 57 -13.25 -31.94 -42.47
CA LEU A 57 -13.59 -31.42 -41.14
C LEU A 57 -12.72 -32.04 -40.04
N ALA A 58 -12.44 -33.34 -40.11
CA ALA A 58 -11.55 -34.01 -39.17
C ALA A 58 -10.11 -33.48 -39.25
N ILE A 59 -9.61 -33.20 -40.45
CA ILE A 59 -8.29 -32.58 -40.65
C ILE A 59 -8.24 -31.17 -40.05
N ILE A 60 -9.25 -30.33 -40.34
CA ILE A 60 -9.34 -28.97 -39.80
C ILE A 60 -9.42 -29.00 -38.28
N TYR A 61 -10.28 -29.86 -37.72
CA TYR A 61 -10.42 -29.99 -36.27
C TYR A 61 -9.13 -30.50 -35.62
N GLY A 62 -8.43 -31.45 -36.24
CA GLY A 62 -7.10 -31.90 -35.80
C GLY A 62 -6.09 -30.76 -35.75
N PHE A 63 -6.07 -29.89 -36.77
CA PHE A 63 -5.19 -28.73 -36.82
C PHE A 63 -5.52 -27.69 -35.73
N VAL A 64 -6.80 -27.32 -35.58
CA VAL A 64 -7.25 -26.37 -34.55
C VAL A 64 -7.02 -26.91 -33.14
N SER A 65 -7.27 -28.20 -32.93
CA SER A 65 -7.03 -28.88 -31.65
C SER A 65 -5.54 -28.91 -31.31
N SER A 66 -4.67 -29.21 -32.28
CA SER A 66 -3.23 -29.21 -32.09
C SER A 66 -2.70 -27.82 -31.68
N GLY A 67 -3.14 -26.75 -32.34
CA GLY A 67 -2.75 -25.38 -31.96
C GLY A 67 -3.19 -25.01 -30.54
N THR A 68 -4.41 -25.40 -30.16
CA THR A 68 -4.97 -25.14 -28.81
C THR A 68 -4.21 -25.92 -27.73
N ILE A 69 -3.81 -27.16 -28.01
CA ILE A 69 -3.01 -27.99 -27.11
C ILE A 69 -1.62 -27.38 -26.90
N SER A 70 -0.95 -26.92 -27.96
CA SER A 70 0.35 -26.25 -27.86
C SER A 70 0.28 -24.96 -27.05
N GLN A 71 -0.76 -24.15 -27.23
CA GLN A 71 -0.96 -22.93 -26.44
C GLN A 71 -1.23 -23.25 -24.95
N SER A 72 -2.05 -24.27 -24.69
CA SER A 72 -2.33 -24.74 -23.34
C SER A 72 -1.05 -25.25 -22.66
N LEU A 73 -0.24 -26.04 -23.37
CA LEU A 73 1.03 -26.56 -22.86
C LEU A 73 2.03 -25.43 -22.54
N GLY A 74 2.14 -24.42 -23.40
CA GLY A 74 2.97 -23.24 -23.12
C GLY A 74 2.50 -22.44 -21.91
N SER A 75 1.18 -22.33 -21.69
CA SER A 75 0.64 -21.68 -20.50
C SER A 75 0.89 -22.47 -19.21
N VAL A 76 0.86 -23.80 -19.29
CA VAL A 76 1.20 -24.71 -18.18
C VAL A 76 2.68 -24.63 -17.85
N GLU A 77 3.55 -24.64 -18.86
CA GLU A 77 5.00 -24.49 -18.67
C GLU A 77 5.35 -23.14 -18.03
N SER A 78 4.74 -22.05 -18.51
CA SER A 78 4.88 -20.73 -17.89
C SER A 78 4.37 -20.69 -16.45
N SER A 79 3.28 -21.41 -16.14
CA SER A 79 2.76 -21.48 -14.77
C SER A 79 3.70 -22.28 -13.87
N ALA A 80 4.23 -23.40 -14.36
CA ALA A 80 5.22 -24.20 -13.65
C ALA A 80 6.50 -23.38 -13.36
N SER A 81 6.97 -22.58 -14.31
CA SER A 81 8.14 -21.71 -14.11
C SER A 81 7.87 -20.61 -13.08
N LYS A 82 6.65 -20.06 -13.03
CA LYS A 82 6.26 -19.11 -11.99
C LYS A 82 6.19 -19.77 -10.62
N PHE A 83 5.71 -21.01 -10.53
CA PHE A 83 5.70 -21.75 -9.26
C PHE A 83 7.10 -22.02 -8.74
N THR A 84 8.06 -22.38 -9.60
CA THR A 84 9.44 -22.57 -9.18
C THR A 84 10.08 -21.25 -8.72
N GLN A 85 9.76 -20.13 -9.39
CA GLN A 85 10.18 -18.81 -8.94
C GLN A 85 9.58 -18.45 -7.57
N ILE A 86 8.27 -18.63 -7.38
CA ILE A 86 7.59 -18.37 -6.10
C ILE A 86 8.19 -19.23 -4.99
N ALA A 87 8.50 -20.51 -5.26
CA ALA A 87 9.14 -21.38 -4.28
C ALA A 87 10.54 -20.88 -3.89
N ALA A 88 11.31 -20.30 -4.82
CA ALA A 88 12.60 -19.70 -4.53
C ALA A 88 12.45 -18.42 -3.68
N GLU A 89 11.51 -17.55 -4.02
CA GLU A 89 11.21 -16.33 -3.24
C GLU A 89 10.74 -16.67 -1.82
N LEU A 90 9.91 -17.70 -1.66
CA LEU A 90 9.40 -18.14 -0.37
C LEU A 90 10.53 -18.68 0.52
N ARG A 91 11.50 -19.40 -0.04
CA ARG A 91 12.72 -19.80 0.69
C ARG A 91 13.53 -18.60 1.14
N ALA A 92 13.72 -17.60 0.27
CA ALA A 92 14.45 -16.38 0.62
C ALA A 92 13.75 -15.58 1.75
N VAL A 93 12.41 -15.51 1.73
CA VAL A 93 11.62 -14.90 2.81
C VAL A 93 11.76 -15.69 4.10
N LEU A 94 11.74 -17.02 4.05
CA LEU A 94 11.90 -17.87 5.22
C LEU A 94 13.29 -17.67 5.88
N GLU A 95 14.35 -17.62 5.08
CA GLU A 95 15.69 -17.30 5.57
C GLU A 95 15.77 -15.89 6.17
N ALA A 96 15.14 -14.89 5.52
CA ALA A 96 15.09 -13.54 6.06
C ALA A 96 14.32 -13.48 7.39
N GLY A 97 13.23 -14.24 7.52
CA GLY A 97 12.46 -14.41 8.75
C GLY A 97 13.29 -15.03 9.87
N GLN A 98 14.02 -16.12 9.58
CA GLN A 98 14.92 -16.75 10.55
C GLN A 98 16.02 -15.80 11.04
N ARG A 99 16.63 -15.02 10.13
CA ARG A 99 17.62 -14.00 10.51
C ARG A 99 16.99 -12.87 11.34
N ALA A 100 15.77 -12.46 11.04
CA ALA A 100 15.05 -11.46 11.81
C ALA A 100 14.72 -11.97 13.22
N GLN A 101 14.31 -13.23 13.35
CA GLN A 101 14.07 -13.88 14.63
C GLN A 101 15.35 -13.96 15.48
N ALA A 102 16.47 -14.42 14.90
CA ALA A 102 17.74 -14.48 15.62
C ALA A 102 18.18 -13.09 16.15
N ARG A 103 17.99 -12.03 15.35
CA ARG A 103 18.25 -10.65 15.80
C ARG A 103 17.30 -10.18 16.90
N ALA A 104 16.04 -10.63 16.87
CA ALA A 104 15.07 -10.30 17.92
C ALA A 104 15.44 -10.98 19.24
N GLU A 105 15.86 -12.24 19.20
CA GLU A 105 16.37 -12.99 20.36
C GLU A 105 17.61 -12.31 20.95
N GLU A 106 18.58 -11.93 20.12
CA GLU A 106 19.78 -11.19 20.54
C GLU A 106 19.42 -9.87 21.23
N ARG A 107 18.53 -9.07 20.62
CA ARG A 107 18.07 -7.80 21.21
C ARG A 107 17.33 -8.00 22.52
N THR A 108 16.54 -9.06 22.64
CA THR A 108 15.82 -9.37 23.87
C THR A 108 16.79 -9.74 24.99
N SER A 109 17.88 -10.44 24.66
CA SER A 109 18.97 -10.70 25.59
C SER A 109 19.71 -9.42 26.02
N GLN A 110 20.01 -8.53 25.06
CA GLN A 110 20.63 -7.23 25.37
C GLN A 110 19.72 -6.35 26.25
N LEU A 111 18.41 -6.35 26.02
CA LEU A 111 17.45 -5.65 26.87
C LEU A 111 17.43 -6.19 28.29
N HIS A 112 17.49 -7.52 28.48
CA HIS A 112 17.62 -8.10 29.81
C HIS A 112 18.90 -7.63 30.51
N GLY A 113 20.04 -7.64 29.81
CA GLY A 113 21.29 -7.11 30.36
C GLY A 113 21.19 -5.63 30.78
N LEU A 114 20.57 -4.79 29.93
CA LEU A 114 20.41 -3.37 30.25
C LEU A 114 19.44 -3.13 31.42
N ILE A 115 18.41 -3.96 31.57
CA ILE A 115 17.51 -3.94 32.73
C ILE A 115 18.28 -4.32 34.01
N ASP A 116 19.16 -5.32 33.96
CA ASP A 116 20.00 -5.70 35.10
C ASP A 116 21.02 -4.61 35.47
N ASP A 117 21.62 -3.96 34.47
CA ASP A 117 22.51 -2.82 34.68
C ASP A 117 21.77 -1.64 35.30
N MET A 118 20.56 -1.32 34.83
CA MET A 118 19.71 -0.29 35.42
C MET A 118 19.36 -0.63 36.87
N ARG A 119 19.04 -1.88 37.17
CA ARG A 119 18.73 -2.33 38.54
C ARG A 119 19.93 -2.18 39.45
N THR A 120 21.11 -2.57 38.99
CA THR A 120 22.37 -2.38 39.71
C THR A 120 22.67 -0.89 39.93
N GLY A 121 22.49 -0.07 38.91
CA GLY A 121 22.68 1.39 38.98
C GLY A 121 21.73 2.03 39.99
N LEU A 122 20.45 1.66 39.97
CA LEU A 122 19.45 2.11 40.95
C LEU A 122 19.82 1.70 42.39
N SER A 123 20.33 0.48 42.60
CA SER A 123 20.83 0.05 43.90
C SER A 123 22.00 0.93 44.36
N SER A 124 22.96 1.21 43.48
CA SER A 124 24.10 2.07 43.82
C SER A 124 23.70 3.53 44.08
N LEU A 125 22.65 4.01 43.40
CA LEU A 125 22.08 5.34 43.63
C LEU A 125 21.38 5.39 44.99
N SER A 126 20.69 4.32 45.37
CA SER A 126 20.10 4.16 46.71
C SER A 126 21.20 4.22 47.77
N ASP A 127 22.27 3.43 47.61
CA ASP A 127 23.41 3.42 48.55
C ASP A 127 24.11 4.77 48.66
N THR A 128 24.26 5.49 47.54
CA THR A 128 24.83 6.85 47.55
C THR A 128 23.89 7.86 48.20
N THR A 129 22.58 7.72 48.01
CA THR A 129 21.59 8.56 48.69
C THR A 129 21.63 8.32 50.20
N GLU A 130 21.68 7.07 50.64
CA GLU A 130 21.82 6.71 52.06
C GLU A 130 23.11 7.30 52.65
N ARG A 131 24.24 7.22 51.93
CA ARG A 131 25.51 7.85 52.34
C ARG A 131 25.45 9.38 52.40
N ILE A 132 24.70 10.01 51.50
CA ILE A 132 24.46 11.46 51.52
C ILE A 132 23.63 11.83 52.75
N GLU A 133 22.60 11.05 53.07
CA GLU A 133 21.78 11.21 54.27
C GLU A 133 22.62 11.09 55.55
N THR A 134 23.47 10.06 55.64
CA THR A 134 24.41 9.91 56.77
C THR A 134 25.42 11.06 56.82
N SER A 135 25.92 11.52 55.67
CA SER A 135 26.83 12.67 55.62
C SER A 135 26.14 13.95 56.07
N LEU A 136 24.88 14.17 55.68
CA LEU A 136 24.05 15.30 56.11
C LEU A 136 23.78 15.28 57.63
N GLU A 137 23.63 14.12 58.25
CA GLU A 137 23.55 14.02 59.72
C GLU A 137 24.85 14.45 60.42
N THR A 138 26.01 14.27 59.78
CA THR A 138 27.31 14.71 60.35
C THR A 138 27.69 16.16 60.06
N ILE A 139 26.96 16.86 59.18
CA ILE A 139 27.20 18.26 58.82
C ILE A 139 26.96 19.24 59.99
N PRO A 140 25.91 19.12 60.82
CA PRO A 140 25.70 19.97 62.00
C PRO A 140 26.88 19.96 62.98
N GLU A 141 27.54 18.81 63.18
CA GLU A 141 28.74 18.72 64.03
C GLU A 141 29.94 19.48 63.45
N ARG A 142 30.11 19.45 62.11
CA ARG A 142 31.17 20.20 61.42
C ARG A 142 30.88 21.70 61.34
N ILE A 143 29.61 22.11 61.25
CA ILE A 143 29.18 23.51 61.25
C ILE A 143 29.39 24.16 62.62
N ASN A 144 29.14 23.44 63.72
CA ASN A 144 29.43 23.96 65.07
C ASN A 144 30.94 24.17 65.32
N ASN A 145 31.79 23.37 64.68
CA ASN A 145 33.25 23.53 64.77
C ASN A 145 33.83 24.63 63.85
N SER A 146 33.07 25.17 62.89
CA SER A 146 33.56 26.15 61.89
C SER A 146 33.01 27.57 62.06
N LYS A 147 32.17 27.82 63.08
CA LYS A 147 31.49 29.12 63.31
C LYS A 147 32.30 30.15 64.13
N SER A 148 33.63 30.20 63.99
CA SER A 148 34.47 31.21 64.69
C SER A 148 35.13 32.27 63.79
N LEU A 149 34.93 32.27 62.46
CA LEU A 149 35.55 33.26 61.58
C LEU A 149 34.55 33.90 60.60
N ALA A 150 34.07 35.07 61.05
CA ALA A 150 33.62 36.25 60.31
C ALA A 150 32.30 36.23 59.48
N PRO A 151 31.52 37.34 59.55
CA PRO A 151 30.34 37.62 58.73
C PRO A 151 30.69 38.53 57.54
N THR A 152 30.00 38.42 56.40
CA THR A 152 29.81 39.56 55.48
C THR A 152 28.61 39.29 54.57
N ASP A 153 27.68 40.24 54.59
CA ASP A 153 26.51 40.35 53.74
C ASP A 153 26.87 40.36 52.24
N ALA A 154 26.18 39.55 51.44
CA ALA A 154 26.03 39.78 50.01
C ALA A 154 24.71 39.18 49.51
N ALA A 155 23.88 40.02 48.90
CA ALA A 155 22.61 39.68 48.29
C ALA A 155 22.76 38.66 47.13
N PRO A 156 21.72 37.84 46.84
CA PRO A 156 21.77 36.91 45.72
C PRO A 156 21.57 37.66 44.38
N PRO A 157 22.31 37.30 43.31
CA PRO A 157 22.11 37.89 41.99
C PRO A 157 20.81 37.37 41.37
N ALA A 158 20.09 38.27 40.71
CA ALA A 158 18.88 37.96 39.94
C ALA A 158 19.20 37.05 38.75
N ASP A 159 18.35 36.04 38.54
CA ASP A 159 18.35 35.19 37.35
C ASP A 159 18.12 36.04 36.09
N PRO A 160 18.86 35.78 34.98
CA PRO A 160 18.51 36.38 33.69
C PRO A 160 17.22 35.76 33.13
N PRO A 161 16.40 36.54 32.40
CA PRO A 161 15.17 36.06 31.80
C PRO A 161 15.49 35.03 30.71
N VAL A 162 14.87 33.86 30.79
CA VAL A 162 14.87 32.84 29.74
C VAL A 162 14.19 33.45 28.51
N THR A 163 14.98 33.94 27.56
CA THR A 163 14.54 34.28 26.22
C THR A 163 14.05 33.00 25.55
N ALA A 164 12.80 33.01 25.10
CA ALA A 164 12.21 31.99 24.25
C ALA A 164 12.92 32.00 22.89
N GLU A 165 14.07 31.32 22.82
CA GLU A 165 14.70 30.99 21.55
C GLU A 165 13.77 30.02 20.82
N THR A 166 13.26 30.47 19.68
CA THR A 166 12.60 29.66 18.66
C THR A 166 13.69 28.80 18.03
N GLU A 167 14.15 27.78 18.75
CA GLU A 167 15.07 26.79 18.20
C GLU A 167 14.34 25.96 17.14
N ASP A 168 14.60 26.28 15.87
CA ASP A 168 14.38 25.38 14.74
C ASP A 168 15.20 24.10 15.00
N ARG A 169 14.53 23.13 15.63
CA ARG A 169 15.16 21.94 16.22
C ARG A 169 15.74 20.95 15.22
N TRP A 170 15.45 21.13 13.94
CA TRP A 170 15.86 20.24 12.86
C TRP A 170 16.97 20.86 12.04
N ASN A 171 18.15 20.25 12.05
CA ASN A 171 19.21 20.67 11.14
C ASN A 171 18.96 20.16 9.70
N GLU A 172 19.58 20.80 8.70
CA GLU A 172 19.40 20.44 7.29
C GLU A 172 19.74 18.96 7.00
N SER A 173 20.71 18.39 7.72
CA SER A 173 21.14 17.00 7.54
C SER A 173 20.12 15.99 8.06
N GLU A 174 19.42 16.32 9.15
CA GLU A 174 18.34 15.54 9.75
C GLU A 174 17.09 15.59 8.88
N LEU A 175 16.76 16.76 8.33
CA LEU A 175 15.68 16.93 7.35
C LEU A 175 15.95 16.11 6.09
N LYS A 176 17.17 16.20 5.52
CA LYS A 176 17.58 15.36 4.38
C LYS A 176 17.43 13.88 4.71
N SER A 177 17.87 13.46 5.89
CA SER A 177 17.78 12.07 6.34
C SER A 177 16.34 11.61 6.60
N PHE A 178 15.48 12.50 7.11
CA PHE A 178 14.05 12.24 7.29
C PHE A 178 13.38 12.05 5.93
N VAL A 179 13.46 13.04 5.04
CA VAL A 179 12.84 12.98 3.71
C VAL A 179 13.35 11.76 2.93
N ARG A 180 14.65 11.44 3.00
CA ARG A 180 15.23 10.25 2.34
C ARG A 180 14.76 8.91 2.93
N ARG A 181 14.29 8.88 4.18
CA ARG A 181 13.72 7.68 4.82
C ARG A 181 12.19 7.62 4.70
N SER A 182 11.53 8.75 4.47
CA SER A 182 10.09 8.80 4.23
C SER A 182 9.70 7.97 3.00
N SER A 183 8.48 7.44 3.02
CA SER A 183 7.94 6.67 1.90
C SER A 183 7.78 7.53 0.65
N PRO A 184 7.71 6.93 -0.55
CA PRO A 184 7.52 7.69 -1.78
C PRO A 184 6.24 8.55 -1.76
N ILE A 185 5.14 8.03 -1.20
CA ILE A 185 3.88 8.76 -1.11
C ILE A 185 3.92 9.86 -0.04
N GLY A 186 4.63 9.63 1.08
CA GLY A 186 4.85 10.67 2.09
C GLY A 186 5.65 11.86 1.54
N ARG A 187 6.64 11.60 0.68
CA ARG A 187 7.38 12.66 -0.01
C ARG A 187 6.51 13.46 -0.98
N VAL A 188 5.65 12.77 -1.74
CA VAL A 188 4.67 13.44 -2.62
C VAL A 188 3.75 14.32 -1.80
N ALA A 189 3.27 13.85 -0.64
CA ALA A 189 2.44 14.64 0.25
C ALA A 189 3.15 15.88 0.80
N LEU A 190 4.41 15.74 1.24
CA LEU A 190 5.24 16.87 1.69
C LEU A 190 5.46 17.90 0.57
N HIS A 191 5.76 17.44 -0.64
CA HIS A 191 5.96 18.32 -1.77
C HIS A 191 4.66 19.03 -2.18
N ALA A 192 3.53 18.33 -2.21
CA ALA A 192 2.24 18.92 -2.52
C ALA A 192 1.87 20.04 -1.54
N ILE A 193 2.05 19.81 -0.24
CA ILE A 193 1.80 20.82 0.81
C ILE A 193 2.72 22.03 0.64
N LEU A 194 3.98 21.80 0.27
CA LEU A 194 4.93 22.87 0.05
C LEU A 194 4.56 23.72 -1.18
N VAL A 195 4.16 23.11 -2.29
CA VAL A 195 3.69 23.81 -3.49
C VAL A 195 2.42 24.61 -3.17
N ALA A 196 1.50 24.04 -2.40
CA ALA A 196 0.30 24.74 -1.94
C ALA A 196 0.63 25.93 -1.03
N ALA A 197 1.61 25.78 -0.14
CA ALA A 197 2.11 26.87 0.71
C ALA A 197 2.66 28.04 -0.12
N LYS A 198 3.48 27.76 -1.14
CA LYS A 198 4.01 28.78 -2.07
C LYS A 198 2.92 29.55 -2.79
N ARG A 199 1.83 28.88 -3.12
CA ARG A 199 0.68 29.45 -3.84
C ARG A 199 -0.41 29.97 -2.91
N SER A 200 -0.23 29.88 -1.59
CA SER A 200 -1.25 30.18 -0.58
C SER A 200 -2.59 29.46 -0.82
N LYS A 201 -2.53 28.23 -1.32
CA LYS A 201 -3.68 27.35 -1.60
C LYS A 201 -3.74 26.19 -0.61
N TYR A 202 -4.82 25.43 -0.67
CA TYR A 202 -4.98 24.16 0.04
C TYR A 202 -4.71 22.98 -0.91
N VAL A 203 -4.27 21.85 -0.35
CA VAL A 203 -4.16 20.59 -1.10
C VAL A 203 -5.37 19.72 -0.81
N ASP A 204 -6.07 19.31 -1.87
CA ASP A 204 -7.03 18.21 -1.81
C ASP A 204 -6.33 16.88 -2.07
N PHE A 205 -6.09 16.12 -1.00
CA PHE A 205 -5.46 14.81 -1.13
C PHE A 205 -6.34 13.78 -1.81
N SER A 206 -7.66 14.02 -1.90
CA SER A 206 -8.57 13.11 -2.58
C SER A 206 -8.40 13.12 -4.10
N ALA A 207 -8.04 14.27 -4.67
CA ALA A 207 -7.66 14.39 -6.07
C ALA A 207 -6.24 13.82 -6.34
N LEU A 208 -5.37 13.85 -5.33
CA LEU A 208 -3.95 13.52 -5.48
C LEU A 208 -3.63 12.03 -5.33
N VAL A 209 -4.24 11.33 -4.38
CA VAL A 209 -3.91 9.93 -4.03
C VAL A 209 -5.13 9.00 -4.10
N GLU A 210 -4.89 7.70 -4.20
CA GLU A 210 -5.98 6.71 -4.22
C GLU A 210 -6.64 6.59 -2.83
N PRO A 211 -7.95 6.30 -2.72
CA PRO A 211 -8.67 6.25 -1.45
C PRO A 211 -8.02 5.35 -0.37
N ARG A 212 -7.45 4.21 -0.78
CA ARG A 212 -6.72 3.30 0.11
C ARG A 212 -5.47 3.90 0.76
N LEU A 213 -4.97 5.02 0.25
CA LEU A 213 -3.78 5.72 0.75
C LEU A 213 -4.12 6.92 1.65
N TYR A 214 -5.40 7.29 1.79
CA TYR A 214 -5.82 8.42 2.62
C TYR A 214 -5.39 8.27 4.06
N THR A 215 -5.72 7.14 4.69
CA THR A 215 -5.35 6.86 6.09
C THR A 215 -3.84 6.92 6.30
N TYR A 216 -3.06 6.45 5.32
CA TYR A 216 -1.60 6.51 5.38
C TYR A 216 -1.09 7.95 5.31
N VAL A 217 -1.55 8.73 4.32
CA VAL A 217 -1.11 10.12 4.13
C VAL A 217 -1.51 10.96 5.35
N TYR A 218 -2.72 10.76 5.88
CA TYR A 218 -3.17 11.42 7.10
C TYR A 218 -2.28 11.10 8.29
N GLY A 219 -2.09 9.82 8.61
CA GLY A 219 -1.23 9.40 9.71
C GLY A 219 0.21 9.90 9.56
N PHE A 220 0.72 9.92 8.33
CA PHE A 220 2.04 10.45 8.02
C PHE A 220 2.13 11.96 8.29
N LEU A 221 1.14 12.75 7.86
CA LEU A 221 1.13 14.20 8.06
C LEU A 221 0.95 14.58 9.53
N ILE A 222 0.07 13.89 10.25
CA ILE A 222 -0.10 14.07 11.69
C ILE A 222 1.20 13.75 12.43
N ALA A 223 1.84 12.61 12.13
CA ALA A 223 3.12 12.25 12.73
C ALA A 223 4.21 13.30 12.43
N THR A 224 4.25 13.80 11.20
CA THR A 224 5.23 14.82 10.78
C THR A 224 4.98 16.16 11.49
N THR A 225 3.71 16.49 11.75
CA THR A 225 3.30 17.64 12.55
C THR A 225 3.67 17.46 14.03
N SER A 226 3.47 16.26 14.59
CA SER A 226 3.88 15.92 15.96
C SER A 226 5.39 16.01 16.16
N CYS A 227 6.16 15.70 15.12
CA CYS A 227 7.61 15.88 15.10
C CYS A 227 8.05 17.35 14.92
N ARG A 228 7.10 18.30 14.82
CA ARG A 228 7.33 19.73 14.54
C ARG A 228 8.18 19.99 13.30
N VAL A 229 8.10 19.09 12.32
CA VAL A 229 8.75 19.29 11.01
C VAL A 229 7.94 20.29 10.17
N LEU A 230 6.62 20.34 10.39
CA LEU A 230 5.67 21.21 9.71
C LEU A 230 4.49 21.52 10.64
N GLU A 231 3.86 22.68 10.44
CA GLU A 231 2.60 23.03 11.10
C GLU A 231 1.49 23.09 10.05
N LEU A 232 0.45 22.27 10.23
CA LEU A 232 -0.67 22.20 9.31
C LEU A 232 -1.86 23.01 9.82
N GLU A 233 -2.55 23.63 8.88
CA GLU A 233 -3.83 24.30 9.06
C GLU A 233 -4.91 23.52 8.30
N TYR A 234 -5.99 23.18 9.00
CA TYR A 234 -7.15 22.47 8.48
C TYR A 234 -8.33 23.45 8.41
N PRO A 235 -8.96 23.63 7.24
CA PRO A 235 -10.15 24.47 7.12
C PRO A 235 -11.38 23.68 7.56
N GLY A 236 -11.77 23.83 8.82
CA GLY A 236 -13.05 23.35 9.35
C GLY A 236 -12.98 22.36 10.50
N GLU A 237 -14.13 22.17 11.15
CA GLU A 237 -14.33 21.27 12.30
C GLU A 237 -14.30 19.78 11.89
N ASP A 238 -14.49 19.51 10.61
CA ASP A 238 -14.34 18.19 10.02
C ASP A 238 -12.87 17.95 9.66
N GLN A 239 -12.22 17.00 10.33
CA GLN A 239 -10.86 16.49 10.05
C GLN A 239 -10.74 15.79 8.68
N ASN A 240 -11.53 16.19 7.69
CA ASN A 240 -11.56 15.60 6.37
C ASN A 240 -10.40 16.16 5.53
N MET A 241 -9.63 15.25 4.91
CA MET A 241 -8.42 15.50 4.11
C MET A 241 -8.60 16.35 2.84
N LYS A 242 -9.75 17.01 2.68
CA LYS A 242 -10.15 17.73 1.48
C LYS A 242 -9.33 19.01 1.25
N ALA A 243 -8.72 19.55 2.31
CA ALA A 243 -7.91 20.75 2.19
C ALA A 243 -6.93 20.82 3.35
N VAL A 244 -5.63 20.82 3.06
CA VAL A 244 -4.56 21.03 4.07
C VAL A 244 -3.64 22.13 3.59
N ARG A 245 -3.29 23.07 4.47
CA ARG A 245 -2.33 24.15 4.21
C ARG A 245 -1.19 24.13 5.22
N LEU A 246 0.00 24.55 4.79
CA LEU A 246 1.13 24.78 5.69
C LEU A 246 1.03 26.17 6.33
N LYS A 247 1.09 26.25 7.65
CA LYS A 247 1.01 27.51 8.40
C LYS A 247 2.32 28.31 8.34
N LEU A 248 3.47 27.63 8.39
CA LEU A 248 4.79 28.23 8.32
C LEU A 248 5.72 27.36 7.45
N PRO A 249 6.26 27.90 6.33
CA PRO A 249 7.26 27.20 5.55
C PRO A 249 8.60 27.21 6.29
N ASN A 250 9.06 26.03 6.73
CA ASN A 250 10.44 25.87 7.14
C ASN A 250 11.33 25.97 5.89
N ALA A 251 12.09 27.06 5.77
CA ALA A 251 12.93 27.35 4.60
C ALA A 251 13.98 26.26 4.34
N ALA A 252 14.46 25.57 5.38
CA ALA A 252 15.39 24.45 5.24
C ALA A 252 14.68 23.20 4.66
N LEU A 253 13.44 22.93 5.07
CA LEU A 253 12.64 21.84 4.49
C LEU A 253 12.34 22.10 3.01
N GLU A 254 12.08 23.35 2.65
CA GLU A 254 11.89 23.77 1.26
C GLU A 254 13.12 23.50 0.40
N ALA A 255 14.28 24.00 0.81
CA ALA A 255 15.53 23.79 0.10
C ALA A 255 15.85 22.31 -0.08
N VAL A 256 15.58 21.49 0.95
CA VAL A 256 15.80 20.04 0.92
C VAL A 256 14.84 19.32 -0.02
N LEU A 257 13.55 19.70 -0.02
CA LEU A 257 12.55 19.06 -0.88
C LEU A 257 12.75 19.45 -2.35
N GLU A 258 13.06 20.71 -2.63
CA GLU A 258 13.37 21.18 -3.99
C GLU A 258 14.66 20.53 -4.51
N ASP A 259 15.72 20.44 -3.71
CA ASP A 259 16.93 19.69 -4.07
C ASP A 259 16.62 18.21 -4.35
N ILE A 260 15.82 17.55 -3.50
CA ILE A 260 15.47 16.14 -3.70
C ILE A 260 14.57 15.94 -4.93
N TRP A 261 13.69 16.90 -5.23
CA TRP A 261 12.79 16.84 -6.38
C TRP A 261 13.56 17.09 -7.68
N ALA A 262 14.39 18.14 -7.73
CA ALA A 262 15.23 18.52 -8.86
C ALA A 262 16.32 17.47 -9.15
N THR A 263 17.12 17.11 -8.15
CA THR A 263 18.23 16.15 -8.28
C THR A 263 17.77 14.74 -8.66
N ARG A 264 16.47 14.43 -8.54
CA ARG A 264 15.91 13.11 -8.89
C ARG A 264 14.95 13.09 -10.08
N ALA A 265 14.55 14.24 -10.63
CA ALA A 265 13.97 14.30 -11.98
C ALA A 265 14.98 13.81 -13.03
N ASP A 266 16.28 14.07 -12.78
CA ASP A 266 17.41 13.64 -13.62
C ASP A 266 18.04 12.30 -13.22
N SER A 267 17.54 11.66 -12.14
CA SER A 267 18.08 10.38 -11.68
C SER A 267 17.68 9.22 -12.60
N LYS A 268 18.67 8.38 -12.98
CA LYS A 268 18.46 7.09 -13.67
C LYS A 268 17.61 6.07 -12.88
N SER A 269 17.20 6.38 -11.64
CA SER A 269 16.33 5.51 -10.85
C SER A 269 14.89 5.48 -11.42
N LYS A 270 14.57 4.37 -12.11
CA LYS A 270 13.26 4.08 -12.71
C LYS A 270 12.01 4.35 -11.84
N PRO A 271 12.02 4.21 -10.50
CA PRO A 271 10.81 4.38 -9.70
C PRO A 271 10.40 5.85 -9.53
N TRP A 272 11.34 6.76 -9.26
CA TRP A 272 11.00 8.14 -8.89
C TRP A 272 10.61 8.98 -10.09
N LYS A 273 11.27 8.77 -11.24
CA LYS A 273 10.88 9.42 -12.50
C LYS A 273 9.43 9.09 -12.89
N LYS A 274 8.97 7.87 -12.61
CA LYS A 274 7.56 7.47 -12.80
C LYS A 274 6.61 8.15 -11.80
N ILE A 275 7.04 8.32 -10.55
CA ILE A 275 6.22 8.98 -9.51
C ILE A 275 6.11 10.47 -9.79
N ALA A 276 7.21 11.16 -10.07
CA ALA A 276 7.20 12.58 -10.43
C ALA A 276 6.37 12.83 -11.71
N ALA A 277 6.50 11.97 -12.73
CA ALA A 277 5.67 12.09 -13.94
C ALA A 277 4.18 11.79 -13.68
N LYS A 278 3.85 10.86 -12.78
CA LYS A 278 2.46 10.48 -12.46
C LYS A 278 1.76 11.51 -11.58
N TYR A 279 2.46 12.06 -10.59
CA TYR A 279 1.85 12.92 -9.56
C TYR A 279 2.16 14.41 -9.76
N GLY A 280 3.23 14.78 -10.48
CA GLY A 280 3.58 16.19 -10.72
C GLY A 280 2.43 17.03 -11.30
N PRO A 281 1.82 16.61 -12.43
CA PRO A 281 0.65 17.32 -12.98
C PRO A 281 -0.54 17.33 -12.01
N LYS A 282 -0.75 16.22 -11.30
CA LYS A 282 -1.87 16.07 -10.35
C LYS A 282 -1.75 16.94 -9.11
N ILE A 283 -0.53 17.32 -8.71
CA ILE A 283 -0.34 18.23 -7.58
C ILE A 283 -0.92 19.59 -7.93
N GLU A 284 -0.72 20.08 -9.15
CA GLU A 284 -1.27 21.35 -9.62
C GLU A 284 -2.80 21.31 -9.70
N ASP A 285 -3.35 20.21 -10.20
CA ASP A 285 -4.81 20.01 -10.28
C ASP A 285 -5.48 19.85 -8.91
N ALA A 286 -4.72 19.42 -7.89
CA ALA A 286 -5.19 19.21 -6.53
C ALA A 286 -5.14 20.47 -5.65
N LEU A 287 -4.75 21.63 -6.20
CA LEU A 287 -4.70 22.89 -5.47
C LEU A 287 -6.06 23.59 -5.49
N VAL A 288 -6.66 23.75 -4.31
CA VAL A 288 -7.97 24.39 -4.14
C VAL A 288 -7.80 25.77 -3.49
N ASP A 289 -8.55 26.76 -3.96
CA ASP A 289 -8.57 28.10 -3.38
C ASP A 289 -9.30 28.08 -2.03
N GLY A 290 -8.80 28.86 -1.06
CA GLY A 290 -9.21 28.84 0.34
C GLY A 290 -10.63 29.31 0.67
N GLY A 291 -11.53 29.35 -0.30
CA GLY A 291 -12.93 29.75 -0.15
C GLY A 291 -13.95 28.73 -0.65
N GLU A 292 -13.53 27.65 -1.29
CA GLU A 292 -14.45 26.63 -1.81
C GLU A 292 -14.20 25.30 -1.11
N THR A 293 -15.00 25.02 -0.07
CA THR A 293 -15.21 23.64 0.36
C THR A 293 -15.74 22.85 -0.86
N PRO A 294 -15.07 21.77 -1.30
CA PRO A 294 -15.57 20.98 -2.42
C PRO A 294 -16.94 20.44 -2.07
N ASP A 295 -17.93 20.85 -2.87
CA ASP A 295 -19.33 20.46 -2.78
C ASP A 295 -19.44 18.93 -2.65
N ASN A 296 -20.25 18.50 -1.68
CA ASN A 296 -20.43 17.09 -1.30
C ASN A 296 -21.26 16.37 -2.36
N GLY A 297 -20.63 16.00 -3.47
CA GLY A 297 -21.18 15.08 -4.45
C GLY A 297 -20.93 13.62 -4.09
N GLY A 298 -21.79 13.05 -3.25
CA GLY A 298 -22.33 11.69 -3.45
C GLY A 298 -21.50 10.46 -3.04
N ASP A 299 -22.16 9.65 -2.20
CA ASP A 299 -22.04 8.20 -2.01
C ASP A 299 -20.86 7.61 -1.22
N VAL A 300 -21.12 7.55 0.09
CA VAL A 300 -20.60 6.52 1.00
C VAL A 300 -21.19 5.16 0.60
N ILE A 301 -20.34 4.24 0.13
CA ILE A 301 -20.52 2.78 0.27
C ILE A 301 -19.20 2.20 0.76
#